data_AF-A0A2N0XAX6-F1
#
_entry.id   AF-A0A2N0XAX6-F1
#
_cell.length_a   1.000
_cell.length_b   1.000
_cell.length_c   1.000
_cell.angle_alpha   90.00
_cell.angle_beta   90.00
_cell.angle_gamma   90.00
#
_symmetry.space_group_name_H-M   'P 1'
#
loop_
_entity.id
_entity.type
_entity.pdbx_description
1 polymer ?
#
loop_
_entity_poly.entity_id
_entity_poly.type
_entity_poly.pdbx_seq_one_letter_code
_entity_poly.pdbx_strand_id
1 'polypeptide(L)'
;MDKKLALYVFKQNRKLKKEIKQLRNLINEKCNFKELLTVKEACEHFGFSEKTFYRYRAMGLKVVQKGRNSKIYVRVIDVEKFLNK
;
A
#
# COMPACT_ATOMS: atom_id res chain seq x y z
N MET A 1 19.09 -41.58 -3.96
CA MET A 1 17.77 -40.93 -3.96
C MET A 1 16.93 -41.52 -5.06
N ASP A 2 15.73 -41.98 -4.73
CA ASP A 2 14.82 -42.62 -5.68
C ASP A 2 14.40 -41.62 -6.78
N LYS A 3 14.69 -41.94 -8.04
CA LYS A 3 14.60 -41.00 -9.18
C LYS A 3 13.17 -40.50 -9.38
N LYS A 4 12.17 -41.35 -9.06
CA LYS A 4 10.74 -41.01 -9.07
C LYS A 4 10.38 -40.03 -7.96
N LEU A 5 10.91 -40.23 -6.76
CA LEU A 5 10.69 -39.34 -5.62
C LEU A 5 11.26 -37.94 -5.90
N ALA A 6 12.47 -37.87 -6.44
CA ALA A 6 13.09 -36.61 -6.83
C ALA A 6 12.24 -35.83 -7.85
N LEU A 7 11.77 -36.50 -8.91
CA LEU A 7 10.89 -35.89 -9.92
C LEU A 7 9.57 -35.40 -9.33
N TYR A 8 8.96 -36.17 -8.43
CA TYR A 8 7.75 -35.77 -7.72
C TYR A 8 7.98 -34.50 -6.88
N VAL A 9 9.05 -34.47 -6.09
CA VAL A 9 9.41 -33.31 -5.27
C VAL A 9 9.67 -32.07 -6.13
N PHE A 10 10.37 -32.20 -7.26
CA PHE A 10 10.58 -31.08 -8.19
C PHE A 10 9.25 -30.55 -8.77
N LYS A 11 8.31 -31.44 -9.10
CA LYS A 11 6.99 -31.06 -9.62
C LYS A 11 6.18 -30.29 -8.57
N GLN A 12 6.19 -30.75 -7.32
CA GLN A 12 5.51 -30.06 -6.20
C GLN A 12 6.15 -28.70 -5.91
N ASN A 13 7.48 -28.64 -5.85
CA ASN A 13 8.21 -27.38 -5.64
C ASN A 13 7.92 -26.35 -6.74
N ARG A 14 7.80 -26.79 -8.01
CA ARG A 14 7.43 -25.90 -9.11
C ARG A 14 5.99 -25.39 -8.99
N LYS A 15 5.05 -26.21 -8.51
CA LYS A 15 3.67 -25.82 -8.26
C LYS A 15 3.57 -24.81 -7.12
N LEU A 16 4.22 -25.09 -5.99
CA LEU A 16 4.28 -24.19 -4.83
C LEU A 16 4.91 -22.83 -5.18
N LYS A 17 6.00 -22.81 -5.96
CA LYS A 17 6.61 -21.55 -6.43
C LYS A 17 5.65 -20.72 -7.29
N LYS A 18 4.81 -21.37 -8.12
CA LYS A 18 3.79 -20.68 -8.93
C LYS A 18 2.70 -20.09 -8.04
N GLU A 19 2.19 -20.85 -7.08
CA GLU A 19 1.18 -20.39 -6.12
C GLU A 19 1.69 -19.22 -5.27
N ILE A 20 2.93 -19.31 -4.75
CA ILE A 20 3.57 -18.19 -4.03
C ILE A 20 3.67 -16.94 -4.91
N LYS A 21 4.01 -17.09 -6.19
CA LYS A 21 4.07 -15.96 -7.12
C LYS A 21 2.69 -15.33 -7.33
N GLN A 22 1.64 -16.14 -7.47
CA GLN A 22 0.27 -15.66 -7.62
C GLN A 22 -0.22 -14.96 -6.35
N LEU A 23 0.04 -15.52 -5.18
CA LEU A 23 -0.30 -14.89 -3.89
C LEU A 23 0.44 -13.57 -3.71
N ARG A 24 1.73 -13.49 -4.05
CA ARG A 24 2.49 -12.23 -4.04
C ARG A 24 1.93 -11.19 -5.01
N ASN A 25 1.49 -11.62 -6.18
CA ASN A 25 0.84 -10.72 -7.13
C ASN A 25 -0.51 -10.23 -6.61
N LEU A 26 -1.34 -11.10 -6.03
CA LEU A 26 -2.61 -10.71 -5.41
C LEU A 26 -2.41 -9.78 -4.21
N ILE A 27 -1.38 -10.04 -3.39
CA ILE A 27 -0.98 -9.14 -2.31
C ILE A 27 -0.53 -7.81 -2.91
N ASN A 28 0.30 -7.76 -3.95
CA ASN A 28 0.72 -6.51 -4.58
C ASN A 28 -0.45 -5.75 -5.25
N GLU A 29 -1.38 -6.45 -5.87
CA GLU A 29 -2.58 -5.86 -6.48
C GLU A 29 -3.53 -5.31 -5.41
N LYS A 30 -3.71 -6.02 -4.28
CA LYS A 30 -4.47 -5.52 -3.14
C LYS A 30 -3.71 -4.44 -2.34
N CYS A 31 -2.39 -4.53 -2.25
CA CYS A 31 -1.51 -3.54 -1.60
C CYS A 31 -1.16 -2.35 -2.51
N ASN A 32 -1.61 -2.32 -3.77
CA ASN A 32 -1.62 -1.08 -4.56
C ASN A 32 -2.72 -0.12 -4.09
N PHE A 33 -3.64 -0.57 -3.22
CA PHE A 33 -4.31 0.28 -2.23
C PHE A 33 -3.41 0.49 -1.00
N LYS A 34 -2.20 1.02 -1.20
CA LYS A 34 -1.35 1.49 -0.11
C LYS A 34 -1.97 2.76 0.48
N GLU A 35 -3.04 2.51 1.22
CA GLU A 35 -3.84 3.36 2.10
C GLU A 35 -4.00 4.80 1.57
N LEU A 36 -4.85 4.92 0.55
CA LEU A 36 -5.45 6.20 0.18
C LEU A 36 -6.48 6.54 1.27
N LEU A 37 -6.08 7.39 2.20
CA LEU A 37 -6.95 7.90 3.24
C LEU A 37 -7.61 9.19 2.76
N THR A 38 -8.87 9.35 3.10
CA THR A 38 -9.51 10.66 3.12
C THR A 38 -8.87 11.54 4.21
N VAL A 39 -9.13 12.85 4.16
CA VAL A 39 -8.66 13.78 5.19
C VAL A 39 -9.07 13.33 6.60
N LYS A 40 -10.33 12.89 6.76
CA LYS A 40 -10.86 12.44 8.05
C LYS A 40 -10.12 11.20 8.56
N GLU A 41 -9.97 10.19 7.71
CA GLU A 41 -9.26 8.96 8.05
C GLU A 41 -7.78 9.23 8.34
N ALA A 42 -7.13 10.15 7.62
CA ALA A 42 -5.76 10.55 7.91
C ALA A 42 -5.63 11.25 9.26
N CYS A 43 -6.59 12.11 9.63
CA CYS A 43 -6.62 12.76 10.94
C CYS A 43 -6.77 11.75 12.08
N GLU A 44 -7.68 10.77 11.91
CA GLU A 44 -7.89 9.70 12.88
C GLU A 44 -6.67 8.78 13.00
N HIS A 45 -6.07 8.39 11.86
CA HIS A 45 -4.94 7.47 11.82
C HIS A 45 -3.66 8.06 12.44
N PHE A 46 -3.36 9.33 12.18
CA PHE A 46 -2.14 9.99 12.63
C PHE A 46 -2.33 10.88 13.86
N GLY A 47 -3.56 10.98 14.39
CA GLY A 47 -3.87 11.72 15.61
C GLY A 47 -3.72 13.24 15.52
N PHE A 48 -3.77 13.83 14.32
CA PHE A 48 -3.73 15.29 14.13
C PHE A 48 -5.08 15.86 13.72
N SER A 49 -5.29 17.16 13.98
CA SER A 49 -6.51 17.85 13.56
C SER A 49 -6.54 18.14 12.06
N GLU A 50 -7.74 18.30 11.51
CA GLU A 50 -7.94 18.68 10.10
C GLU A 50 -7.24 20.00 9.74
N LYS A 51 -7.22 20.96 10.67
CA LYS A 51 -6.47 22.22 10.50
C LYS A 51 -4.97 21.97 10.31
N THR A 52 -4.42 20.98 11.03
CA THR A 52 -3.01 20.57 10.87
C THR A 52 -2.78 19.90 9.53
N PHE A 53 -3.70 19.06 9.06
CA PHE A 53 -3.62 18.49 7.72
C PHE A 53 -3.53 19.56 6.62
N TYR A 54 -4.39 20.58 6.65
CA TYR A 54 -4.34 21.66 5.66
C TYR A 54 -3.06 22.51 5.76
N ARG A 55 -2.52 22.69 6.97
CA ARG A 55 -1.19 23.31 7.13
C ARG A 55 -0.10 22.46 6.48
N TYR A 56 -0.09 21.15 6.70
CA TYR A 56 0.87 20.24 6.05
C TYR A 56 0.74 20.25 4.54
N ARG A 57 -0.49 20.31 4.01
CA ARG A 57 -0.74 20.50 2.58
C ARG A 57 -0.11 21.79 2.07
N ALA A 58 -0.30 22.92 2.77
CA ALA A 58 0.32 24.20 2.41
C ALA A 58 1.86 24.15 2.50
N MET A 59 2.41 23.35 3.41
CA MET A 59 3.85 23.10 3.56
C MET A 59 4.42 22.14 2.51
N GLY A 60 3.59 21.49 1.69
CA GLY A 60 4.03 20.62 0.60
C GLY A 60 3.72 19.13 0.76
N LEU A 61 2.84 18.74 1.69
CA LEU A 61 2.32 17.37 1.75
C LEU A 61 1.60 17.04 0.43
N LYS A 62 2.03 15.95 -0.22
CA LYS A 62 1.45 15.50 -1.49
C LYS A 62 0.07 14.90 -1.26
N VAL A 63 -0.93 15.48 -1.94
CA VAL A 63 -2.32 15.01 -1.91
C VAL A 63 -2.80 14.66 -3.31
N VAL A 64 -3.76 13.75 -3.39
CA VAL A 64 -4.44 13.33 -4.61
C VAL A 64 -5.81 14.02 -4.66
N GLN A 65 -5.99 14.91 -5.63
CA GLN A 65 -7.25 15.61 -5.87
C GLN A 65 -7.51 15.64 -7.39
N LYS A 66 -8.64 15.06 -7.83
CA LYS A 66 -8.95 14.89 -9.26
C LYS A 66 -9.43 16.19 -9.94
N GLY A 67 -10.01 17.12 -9.17
CA GLY A 67 -10.48 18.41 -9.69
C GLY A 67 -10.77 19.42 -8.57
N ARG A 68 -11.12 20.66 -8.95
CA ARG A 68 -11.54 21.68 -7.97
C ARG A 68 -12.76 21.17 -7.20
N ASN A 69 -12.74 21.35 -5.87
CA ASN A 69 -13.77 20.87 -4.93
C ASN A 69 -13.99 19.34 -4.88
N SER A 70 -13.16 18.53 -5.56
CA SER A 70 -13.26 17.08 -5.41
C SER A 70 -12.71 16.65 -4.05
N LYS A 71 -13.14 15.47 -3.57
CA LYS A 71 -12.57 14.84 -2.37
C LYS A 71 -11.05 14.79 -2.44
N ILE A 72 -10.42 15.11 -1.32
CA ILE A 72 -8.98 15.09 -1.14
C ILE A 72 -8.62 13.76 -0.51
N TYR A 73 -7.65 13.09 -1.11
CA TYR A 73 -7.07 11.88 -0.57
C TYR A 73 -5.58 12.04 -0.38
N VAL A 74 -5.00 11.25 0.51
CA VAL A 74 -3.58 11.20 0.78
C VAL A 74 -3.14 9.75 0.89
N ARG A 75 -1.93 9.45 0.43
CA ARG A 75 -1.34 8.12 0.68
C ARG A 75 -0.64 8.16 2.04
N VAL A 76 -0.85 7.14 2.87
CA VAL A 76 -0.17 6.99 4.18
C VAL A 76 1.34 7.19 4.06
N ILE A 77 1.97 6.58 3.05
CA ILE A 77 3.41 6.68 2.79
C ILE A 77 3.85 8.13 2.57
N ASP A 78 3.04 8.96 1.91
CA ASP A 78 3.39 10.36 1.67
C ASP A 78 3.29 11.19 2.96
N VAL A 79 2.36 10.85 3.86
CA VAL A 79 2.27 11.46 5.20
C VAL A 79 3.44 11.06 6.07
N GLU A 80 3.76 9.76 6.15
CA GLU A 80 4.89 9.25 6.92
C GLU A 80 6.22 9.86 6.45
N LYS A 81 6.45 9.94 5.14
CA LYS A 81 7.63 10.59 4.57
C LYS A 81 7.69 12.08 4.87
N PHE A 82 6.55 12.75 4.97
CA PHE A 82 6.48 14.17 5.30
C PHE A 82 6.78 14.40 6.78
N LEU A 83 6.28 13.55 7.68
CA LEU A 83 6.47 13.66 9.13
C LEU A 83 7.87 13.25 9.59
N ASN A 84 8.51 12.29 8.90
CA ASN A 84 9.86 11.82 9.21
C ASN A 84 10.97 12.66 8.56
N LYS A 85 10.63 13.82 8.01
CA LYS A 85 11.56 14.73 7.32
C LYS A 85 12.06 15.82 8.25
#